data_AF-A0A1I6SHX7-F1
#
_entry.id   AF-A0A1I6SHX7-F1
#
_cell.length_a   1.000
_cell.length_b   1.000
_cell.length_c   1.000
_cell.angle_alpha   90.00
_cell.angle_beta   90.00
_cell.angle_gamma   90.00
#
_symmetry.space_group_name_H-M   'P 1'
#
loop_
_entity.id
_entity.type
_entity.pdbx_description
1 polymer ?
#
loop_
_entity_poly.entity_id
_entity_poly.type
_entity_poly.pdbx_seq_one_letter_code
_entity_poly.pdbx_strand_id
1 'polypeptide(L)' 'MSPLIPATGSGIFILGLGLLVQKAKIVPEGSFFAHYFGSFFLMLVGSILFCAGLFFSK' A
#
# COMPACT_ATOMS: atom_id res chain seq x y z
N MET A 1 -11.01 10.81 18.69
CA MET A 1 -10.35 10.66 17.37
C MET A 1 -10.69 9.30 16.80
N SER A 2 -11.10 9.22 15.53
CA SER A 2 -11.52 7.97 14.92
C SER A 2 -10.29 7.13 14.52
N PRO A 3 -9.96 6.03 15.23
CA PRO A 3 -8.83 5.15 14.89
C PRO A 3 -9.00 4.45 13.54
N LEU A 4 -10.16 4.65 12.90
CA LEU A 4 -10.53 4.10 11.59
C LEU A 4 -9.54 4.50 10.49
N ILE A 5 -9.07 5.75 10.47
CA ILE A 5 -8.21 6.26 9.38
C ILE A 5 -6.82 5.61 9.40
N PRO A 6 -6.08 5.61 10.52
CA PRO A 6 -4.80 4.90 10.57
C PRO A 6 -4.98 3.38 10.40
N ALA A 7 -6.03 2.77 10.94
CA ALA A 7 -6.31 1.33 10.71
C ALA A 7 -6.58 1.01 9.22
N THR A 8 -7.28 1.91 8.51
CA THR A 8 -7.53 1.74 7.07
C THR A 8 -6.24 1.92 6.27
N GLY A 9 -5.40 2.90 6.62
CA GLY A 9 -4.11 3.12 5.97
C GLY A 9 -3.15 1.94 6.10
N SER A 10 -3.05 1.34 7.29
CA SER A 10 -2.22 0.15 7.50
C SER A 10 -2.77 -1.08 6.74
N GLY A 11 -4.09 -1.23 6.65
CA GLY A 11 -4.73 -2.29 5.86
C GLY A 11 -4.41 -2.18 4.36
N ILE A 12 -4.55 -0.99 3.78
CA ILE A 12 -4.21 -0.74 2.36
C ILE A 12 -2.72 -0.98 2.11
N PHE A 13 -1.85 -0.57 3.04
CA PHE A 13 -0.42 -0.81 2.94
C PHE A 13 -0.08 -2.31 2.90
N ILE A 14 -0.66 -3.11 3.80
CA ILE A 14 -0.46 -4.57 3.84
C ILE A 14 -0.96 -5.23 2.56
N LEU A 15 -2.09 -4.79 2.01
CA LEU A 15 -2.60 -5.30 0.73
C LEU A 15 -1.64 -4.99 -0.42
N GLY A 16 -1.11 -3.76 -0.49
CA GLY A 16 -0.09 -3.39 -1.48
C GLY A 16 1.19 -4.24 -1.36
N LEU A 17 1.64 -4.48 -0.12
CA LEU A 17 2.82 -5.29 0.17
C LEU A 17 2.58 -6.78 -0.18
N GLY A 18 1.39 -7.31 0.12
CA GLY A 18 0.98 -8.67 -0.27
C GLY A 18 0.93 -8.84 -1.79
N LEU A 19 0.42 -7.85 -2.53
CA LEU A 19 0.43 -7.86 -3.99
C LEU A 19 1.86 -7.76 -4.55
N LEU A 20 2.74 -6.98 -3.91
CA LEU A 20 4.16 -6.91 -4.27
C LEU A 20 4.85 -8.27 -4.10
N VAL A 21 4.62 -8.94 -2.97
CA VAL A 21 5.19 -10.28 -2.69
C VAL A 21 4.65 -11.32 -3.68
N GLN A 22 3.37 -11.26 -4.03
CA GLN A 22 2.80 -12.13 -5.07
C GLN A 22 3.44 -11.87 -6.44
N LYS A 23 3.58 -10.59 -6.83
CA LYS A 23 4.23 -10.21 -8.09
C LYS A 23 5.72 -10.48 -8.13
N ALA A 24 6.40 -10.54 -6.98
CA ALA A 24 7.80 -10.92 -6.87
C ALA A 24 8.02 -12.44 -7.03
N LYS A 25 7.02 -13.26 -6.72
CA LYS A 25 7.04 -14.71 -6.95
C LYS A 25 6.72 -15.09 -8.40
N ILE A 26 6.05 -14.22 -9.14
CA ILE A 26 5.66 -14.45 -10.54
C ILE A 26 6.74 -13.81 -11.42
N VAL A 27 7.32 -14.58 -12.34
CA VAL A 27 8.30 -14.08 -13.32
C VAL A 27 7.58 -13.05 -14.22
N PRO A 28 8.05 -11.79 -14.30
CA PRO A 28 7.34 -10.76 -15.05
C PRO A 28 7.44 -11.01 -16.55
N GLU A 29 6.33 -11.38 -17.21
CA GLU A 29 6.23 -11.52 -18.66
C GLU A 29 5.99 -10.17 -19.38
N GLY A 30 6.60 -9.08 -18.92
CA GLY A 30 6.36 -7.76 -19.52
C GLY A 30 7.12 -6.61 -18.85
N SER A 31 6.65 -5.39 -19.08
CA SER A 31 7.29 -4.18 -18.57
C SER A 31 7.31 -4.16 -17.04
N PHE A 32 8.51 -4.27 -16.46
CA PHE A 32 8.77 -4.30 -15.01
C PHE A 32 8.03 -3.19 -14.27
N PHE A 33 8.03 -1.99 -14.86
CA PHE A 33 7.38 -0.82 -14.28
C PHE A 33 5.86 -1.03 -14.14
N ALA A 34 5.18 -1.45 -15.21
CA ALA A 34 3.73 -1.71 -15.16
C ALA A 34 3.38 -2.87 -14.22
N HIS A 35 4.28 -3.86 -14.09
CA HIS A 35 4.08 -4.98 -13.18
C HIS A 35 4.07 -4.51 -11.73
N TYR A 36 5.06 -3.74 -11.28
CA TYR A 36 5.16 -3.36 -9.86
C TYR A 36 4.46 -2.04 -9.48
N PHE A 37 4.15 -1.18 -10.45
CA PHE A 37 3.56 0.15 -10.21
C PHE A 37 2.29 0.09 -9.37
N GLY A 38 1.38 -0.84 -9.67
CA GLY A 38 0.13 -0.98 -8.92
C GLY A 38 0.36 -1.30 -7.44
N SER A 39 1.27 -2.21 -7.13
CA SER A 39 1.60 -2.57 -5.74
C SER A 39 2.28 -1.42 -4.99
N PHE A 40 3.23 -0.74 -5.63
CA PHE A 40 3.89 0.42 -5.04
C PHE A 40 2.93 1.60 -4.82
N PHE A 41 2.01 1.85 -5.75
CA PHE A 41 1.00 2.88 -5.62
C PHE A 41 0.05 2.58 -4.44
N LEU A 42 -0.41 1.34 -4.32
CA LEU A 42 -1.22 0.89 -3.18
C LEU A 42 -0.48 1.05 -1.83
N MET A 43 0.80 0.68 -1.77
CA MET A 43 1.62 0.91 -0.58
C MET A 43 1.74 2.40 -0.26
N LEU A 44 2.01 3.24 -1.27
CA LEU A 44 2.13 4.69 -1.10
C LEU A 44 0.83 5.31 -0.55
N VAL A 45 -0.32 4.95 -1.13
CA VAL A 45 -1.63 5.42 -0.67
C VAL A 45 -1.88 4.98 0.77
N GLY A 46 -1.58 3.73 1.12
CA GLY A 46 -1.70 3.22 2.48
C GLY A 46 -0.83 3.98 3.48
N SER A 47 0.44 4.24 3.15
CA SER A 47 1.36 5.03 3.98
C SER A 47 0.89 6.48 4.17
N ILE A 48 0.38 7.12 3.11
CA ILE A 48 -0.15 8.49 3.19
C ILE A 48 -1.39 8.52 4.09
N LEU A 49 -2.33 7.58 3.92
CA LEU A 49 -3.53 7.49 4.75
C LEU A 49 -3.20 7.21 6.22
N PHE A 50 -2.19 6.37 6.46
CA PHE A 50 -1.70 6.08 7.81
C PHE A 50 -1.10 7.32 8.45
N CYS A 51 -0.18 8.01 7.76
CA CYS A 51 0.43 9.25 8.25
C CYS A 51 -0.60 10.36 8.45
N ALA A 52 -1.53 10.54 7.52
CA ALA A 52 -2.62 11.50 7.66
C ALA A 52 -3.50 11.14 8.87
N GLY A 53 -3.86 9.86 9.01
CA GLY A 53 -4.61 9.36 10.17
C GLY A 53 -3.92 9.64 11.50
N LEU A 54 -2.59 9.51 11.57
CA LEU A 54 -1.81 9.86 12.76
C LEU A 54 -1.73 11.37 13.00
N PHE A 55 -1.63 12.17 11.94
CA PHE A 55 -1.51 13.63 12.03
C PHE A 55 -2.83 14.30 12.45
N PHE A 56 -3.96 13.84 11.91
CA PHE A 56 -5.31 14.30 12.29
C PHE A 56 -5.84 13.65 13.57
N SER A 57 -5.16 12.62 14.07
CA SER A 57 -5.45 12.01 15.37
C SER A 57 -4.59 12.60 16.51
N LYS A 58 -3.95 13.74 16.28
CA LYS A 58 -3.32 14.60 17.28
C LYS A 58 -4.21 15.80 17.57
#